data_AF-A0A916MAR3-F1
#
_entry.id   AF-A0A916MAR3-F1
#
_cell.length_a   1.000
_cell.length_b   1.000
_cell.length_c   1.000
_cell.angle_alpha   90.00
_cell.angle_beta   90.00
_cell.angle_gamma   90.00
#
_symmetry.space_group_name_H-M   'P 1'
#
loop_
_entity.id
_entity.type
_entity.pdbx_description
1 polymer ?
#
loop_
_entity_poly.entity_id
_entity_poly.type
_entity_poly.pdbx_seq_one_letter_code
_entity_poly.pdbx_strand_id
1 'polypeptide(L)'
;AAEIAAQLVLGVLASMIVMWFSRHREFRADAGGASLAGRNKMIAALEKLKINHEQAVLPEKIAAFGISGGKGMMRLFMTHPPLDERIEALRAGR
;
A
#
# COMPACT_ATOMS: atom_id res chain seq x y z
N ALA A 1 -19.93 29.25 -1.51
CA ALA A 1 -20.34 27.90 -1.96
C ALA A 1 -19.37 27.32 -2.99
N ALA A 2 -19.15 27.98 -4.14
CA ALA A 2 -18.23 27.50 -5.18
C ALA A 2 -16.77 27.37 -4.71
N GLU A 3 -16.28 28.30 -3.88
CA GLU A 3 -14.92 28.24 -3.31
C GLU A 3 -14.71 27.02 -2.41
N ILE A 4 -15.61 26.79 -1.46
CA ILE A 4 -15.56 25.62 -0.55
C ILE A 4 -15.64 24.31 -1.36
N ALA A 5 -16.50 24.27 -2.38
CA ALA A 5 -16.59 23.10 -3.27
C ALA A 5 -15.27 22.85 -4.02
N ALA A 6 -14.64 23.90 -4.55
CA ALA A 6 -13.35 23.80 -5.22
C ALA A 6 -12.23 23.34 -4.26
N GLN A 7 -12.17 23.87 -3.03
CA GLN A 7 -11.21 23.45 -2.02
C GLN A 7 -11.35 21.96 -1.67
N LEU A 8 -12.58 21.46 -1.51
CA LEU A 8 -12.83 20.04 -1.23
C LEU A 8 -12.37 19.15 -2.39
N VAL A 9 -12.75 19.48 -3.62
CA VAL A 9 -12.38 18.70 -4.81
C VAL A 9 -10.86 18.68 -5.00
N LEU A 10 -10.21 19.84 -4.95
CA LEU A 10 -8.76 19.94 -5.10
C LEU A 10 -8.02 19.26 -3.94
N GLY A 11 -8.54 19.33 -2.72
CA GLY A 11 -7.99 18.63 -1.56
C GLY A 11 -8.01 17.10 -1.73
N VAL A 12 -9.13 16.54 -2.22
CA VAL A 12 -9.23 15.10 -2.51
C VAL A 12 -8.23 14.72 -3.61
N LEU A 13 -8.14 15.48 -4.70
CA LEU A 13 -7.20 15.20 -5.79
C LEU A 13 -5.73 15.27 -5.33
N ALA A 14 -5.39 16.28 -4.53
CA ALA A 14 -4.06 16.40 -3.94
C ALA A 14 -3.73 15.18 -3.06
N SER A 15 -4.69 14.73 -2.24
CA SER A 15 -4.51 13.54 -1.39
C SER A 15 -4.25 12.29 -2.24
N MET A 16 -4.95 12.11 -3.37
CA MET A 16 -4.76 10.98 -4.29
C MET A 16 -3.33 10.94 -4.84
N ILE A 17 -2.77 12.09 -5.21
CA ILE A 17 -1.39 12.21 -5.68
C ILE A 17 -0.39 11.83 -4.58
N VAL A 18 -0.58 12.34 -3.36
CA VAL A 18 0.28 12.03 -2.20
C VAL A 18 0.26 10.52 -1.91
N MET A 19 -0.92 9.90 -1.90
CA MET A 19 -1.04 8.47 -1.63
C MET A 19 -0.45 7.62 -2.76
N TRP A 20 -0.59 8.03 -4.02
CA TRP A 20 0.11 7.39 -5.14
C TRP A 20 1.64 7.47 -4.99
N PHE A 21 2.18 8.63 -4.63
CA PHE A 21 3.62 8.80 -4.43
C PHE A 21 4.13 8.00 -3.23
N SER A 22 3.34 7.89 -2.16
CA SER A 22 3.63 7.01 -1.02
C SER A 22 3.83 5.57 -1.47
N ARG A 23 2.91 5.05 -2.30
CA ARG A 23 3.03 3.69 -2.86
C ARG A 23 4.26 3.54 -3.74
N HIS A 24 4.56 4.52 -4.59
CA HIS A 24 5.75 4.51 -5.44
C HIS A 24 7.05 4.43 -4.61
N ARG A 25 7.14 5.22 -3.53
CA ARG A 25 8.29 5.20 -2.63
C ARG A 25 8.45 3.85 -1.92
N GLU A 26 7.35 3.17 -1.58
CA GLU A 26 7.40 1.85 -0.96
C GLU A 26 8.06 0.82 -1.89
N PHE A 27 7.66 0.74 -3.16
CA PHE A 27 8.32 -0.16 -4.13
C PHE A 27 9.79 0.18 -4.33
N ARG A 28 10.15 1.48 -4.35
CA ARG A 28 11.55 1.90 -4.39
C ARG A 28 12.33 1.47 -3.17
N ALA A 29 11.72 1.49 -1.99
CA ALA A 29 12.34 1.00 -0.77
C ALA A 29 12.58 -0.52 -0.81
N ASP A 30 11.63 -1.29 -1.35
CA ASP A 30 11.79 -2.74 -1.57
C ASP A 30 12.92 -3.04 -2.55
N ALA A 31 12.97 -2.33 -3.68
CA ALA A 31 14.05 -2.47 -4.66
C ALA A 31 15.41 -2.11 -4.04
N GLY A 32 15.46 -1.03 -3.25
CA GLY A 32 16.64 -0.64 -2.48
C GLY A 32 17.08 -1.73 -1.50
N GLY A 33 16.15 -2.26 -0.69
CA GLY A 33 16.40 -3.36 0.25
C GLY A 33 16.87 -4.64 -0.46
N ALA A 34 16.27 -4.97 -1.60
CA ALA A 34 16.69 -6.08 -2.44
C ALA A 34 18.10 -5.89 -3.02
N SER A 35 18.47 -4.66 -3.40
CA SER A 35 19.82 -4.35 -3.90
C SER A 35 20.89 -4.45 -2.80
N LEU A 36 20.55 -4.09 -1.56
CA LEU A 36 21.48 -4.11 -0.43
C LEU A 36 21.59 -5.48 0.25
N ALA A 37 20.48 -6.16 0.51
CA ALA A 37 20.43 -7.42 1.27
C ALA A 37 20.28 -8.67 0.39
N GLY A 38 19.88 -8.49 -0.87
CA GLY A 38 19.56 -9.55 -1.82
C GLY A 38 18.05 -9.75 -1.99
N ARG A 39 17.62 -9.86 -3.25
CA ARG A 39 16.21 -9.99 -3.68
C ARG A 39 15.44 -11.10 -2.95
N ASN A 40 16.03 -12.29 -2.84
CA ASN A 40 15.38 -13.42 -2.18
C ASN A 40 15.18 -13.18 -0.67
N LYS A 41 16.12 -12.49 -0.02
CA LYS A 41 15.98 -12.13 1.40
C LYS A 41 14.88 -11.09 1.60
N MET A 42 14.75 -10.14 0.66
CA MET A 42 13.68 -9.15 0.72
C MET A 42 12.31 -9.79 0.54
N ILE A 43 12.17 -10.71 -0.44
CA ILE A 43 10.94 -11.49 -0.63
C ILE A 43 10.59 -12.27 0.64
N ALA A 44 11.54 -13.01 1.22
CA ALA A 44 11.30 -13.79 2.44
C ALA A 44 10.90 -12.91 3.63
N ALA A 45 11.45 -11.69 3.74
CA ALA A 45 11.08 -10.74 4.78
C ALA A 45 9.64 -10.22 4.60
N LEU A 46 9.22 -9.91 3.37
CA LEU A 46 7.85 -9.50 3.07
C LEU A 46 6.85 -10.65 3.29
N GLU A 47 7.21 -11.88 2.94
CA GLU A 47 6.39 -13.07 3.23
C GLU A 47 6.22 -13.28 4.74
N LYS A 48 7.29 -13.11 5.52
CA LYS A 48 7.23 -13.17 6.99
C LYS A 48 6.37 -12.03 7.57
N LEU A 49 6.48 -10.83 7.02
CA LEU A 49 5.65 -9.70 7.41
C LEU A 49 4.16 -9.97 7.13
N LYS A 50 3.83 -10.59 6.00
CA LYS A 50 2.46 -10.97 5.63
C LYS A 50 1.84 -11.91 6.67
N ILE A 51 2.57 -12.96 7.06
CA ILE A 51 2.10 -13.92 8.08
C ILE A 51 1.80 -13.21 9.39
N ASN A 52 2.69 -12.32 9.85
CA ASN A 52 2.47 -11.55 11.08
C ASN A 52 1.26 -10.60 10.97
N HIS A 53 1.00 -10.05 9.79
CA HIS A 53 -0.12 -9.14 9.55
C HIS A 53 -1.47 -9.86 9.47
N GLU A 54 -1.48 -11.13 9.04
CA GLU A 54 -2.68 -11.99 9.06
C GLU A 54 -3.00 -12.51 10.48
N GLN A 55 -1.98 -12.70 11.31
CA GLN A 55 -2.15 -13.10 12.72
C GLN A 55 -2.69 -11.98 13.61
N ALA A 56 -2.50 -10.72 13.21
CA ALA A 56 -3.21 -9.56 13.78
C ALA A 56 -4.66 -9.55 13.26
N VAL A 57 -5.43 -10.59 13.60
CA VAL A 57 -6.83 -10.74 13.18
C VAL A 57 -7.62 -9.58 13.74
N LEU A 58 -7.92 -8.61 12.88
CA LEU A 58 -8.93 -7.58 13.15
C LEU A 58 -10.24 -8.31 13.50
N PRO A 59 -10.97 -7.91 14.55
CA PRO A 59 -12.28 -8.46 14.82
C PRO A 59 -13.13 -8.38 13.54
N GLU A 60 -13.84 -9.45 13.21
CA GLU A 60 -14.64 -9.58 11.98
C GLU A 60 -15.60 -8.37 11.77
N LYS A 61 -16.02 -7.76 12.88
CA LYS A 61 -16.83 -6.54 12.92
C LYS A 61 -16.14 -5.29 12.32
N ILE A 62 -14.81 -5.23 12.30
CA ILE A 62 -14.02 -4.14 11.71
C ILE A 62 -13.75 -4.39 10.22
N ALA A 63 -13.64 -5.66 9.80
CA ALA A 63 -13.55 -6.02 8.39
C ALA A 63 -14.82 -5.65 7.60
N ALA A 64 -15.99 -5.74 8.25
CA ALA A 64 -17.28 -5.32 7.69
C ALA A 64 -17.35 -3.82 7.33
N PHE A 65 -16.49 -2.97 7.90
CA PHE A 65 -16.38 -1.54 7.54
C PHE A 65 -15.51 -1.29 6.30
N GLY A 66 -15.04 -2.34 5.60
CA GLY A 66 -14.25 -2.20 4.38
C GLY A 66 -12.81 -1.71 4.60
N ILE A 67 -12.31 -1.80 5.84
CA ILE A 67 -10.96 -1.35 6.22
C ILE A 67 -9.89 -2.38 5.82
N SER A 68 -10.27 -3.60 5.46
CA SER A 68 -9.35 -4.64 4.98
C SER A 68 -9.05 -4.50 3.47
N GLY A 69 -7.79 -4.20 3.13
CA GLY A 69 -7.22 -4.47 1.79
C GLY A 69 -8.05 -3.97 0.60
N GLY A 70 -8.35 -2.68 0.58
CA GLY A 70 -9.34 -2.05 -0.31
C GLY A 70 -9.18 -2.35 -1.80
N LYS A 71 -10.12 -3.11 -2.37
CA LYS A 71 -10.32 -3.25 -3.82
C LYS A 71 -11.05 -2.03 -4.38
N GLY A 72 -10.83 -1.70 -5.66
CA GLY A 72 -11.54 -0.61 -6.35
C GLY A 72 -11.10 0.79 -5.94
N MET A 73 -12.06 1.71 -5.72
CA MET A 73 -11.79 3.13 -5.40
C MET A 73 -11.00 3.33 -4.10
N MET A 74 -11.08 2.39 -3.15
CA MET A 74 -10.30 2.43 -1.91
C MET A 74 -8.79 2.32 -2.17
N ARG A 75 -8.36 1.72 -3.30
CA ARG A 75 -6.94 1.64 -3.68
C ARG A 75 -6.31 3.03 -3.87
N LEU A 76 -7.11 4.01 -4.29
CA LEU A 76 -6.65 5.40 -4.41
C LEU A 76 -6.28 5.98 -3.05
N PHE A 77 -6.94 5.51 -1.98
CA PHE A 77 -6.76 5.97 -0.61
C PHE A 77 -5.80 5.10 0.24
N MET A 78 -5.23 4.04 -0.32
CA MET A 78 -4.25 3.20 0.38
C MET A 78 -2.89 3.88 0.46
N THR A 79 -2.32 3.96 1.67
CA THR A 79 -1.00 4.56 1.94
C THR A 79 0.16 3.63 1.56
N HIS A 80 -0.05 2.32 1.61
CA HIS A 80 0.92 1.29 1.19
C HIS A 80 0.28 0.29 0.22
N PRO A 81 1.02 -0.21 -0.78
CA PRO A 81 0.55 -1.29 -1.64
C PRO A 81 0.45 -2.60 -0.84
N PRO A 82 -0.49 -3.50 -1.20
CA PRO A 82 -0.57 -4.84 -0.62
C PRO A 82 0.77 -5.57 -0.67
N LEU A 83 1.05 -6.39 0.36
CA LEU A 83 2.30 -7.17 0.43
C LEU A 83 2.47 -8.10 -0.77
N ASP A 84 1.38 -8.67 -1.28
CA ASP A 84 1.41 -9.54 -2.46
C ASP A 84 1.90 -8.79 -3.72
N GLU A 85 1.46 -7.55 -3.93
CA GLU A 85 1.91 -6.73 -5.07
C GLU A 85 3.40 -6.40 -4.96
N ARG A 86 3.90 -6.17 -3.74
CA ARG A 86 5.32 -5.90 -3.47
C ARG A 86 6.20 -7.14 -3.72
N ILE A 87 5.75 -8.30 -3.23
CA ILE A 87 6.42 -9.58 -3.46
C ILE A 87 6.46 -9.90 -4.96
N GLU A 88 5.35 -9.71 -5.67
CA GLU A 88 5.27 -9.92 -7.11
C GLU A 88 6.21 -8.99 -7.88
N ALA A 89 6.28 -7.70 -7.51
CA ALA A 89 7.22 -6.75 -8.12
C ALA A 89 8.67 -7.23 -8.02
N LEU A 90 9.11 -7.68 -6.83
CA LEU A 90 10.44 -8.24 -6.63
C LEU A 90 10.66 -9.55 -7.42
N ARG A 91 9.64 -10.42 -7.51
CA ARG A 91 9.71 -11.64 -8.31
C ARG A 91 9.87 -11.34 -9.80
N ALA A 92 9.17 -10.31 -10.30
CA ALA A 92 9.25 -9.81 -11.66
C ALA A 92 10.55 -9.04 -11.97
N GLY A 93 11.42 -8.81 -10.98
CA GLY A 93 12.68 -8.09 -11.15
C GLY A 93 12.51 -6.58 -11.33
N ARG A 94 11.43 -6.02 -10.79
CA ARG A 94 11.17 -4.58 -10.74
C ARG A 94 11.67 -3.97 -9.43
#